data_AF-A0AB35UAL5-F1
#
_entry.id   AF-A0AB35UAL5-F1
#
_cell.length_a   1.000
_cell.length_b   1.000
_cell.length_c   1.000
_cell.angle_alpha   90.00
_cell.angle_beta   90.00
_cell.angle_gamma   90.00
#
_symmetry.space_group_name_H-M   'P 1'
#
loop_
_entity.id
_entity.type
_entity.pdbx_description
1 polymer ?
#
loop_
_entity_poly.entity_id
_entity_poly.type
_entity_poly.pdbx_seq_one_letter_code
_entity_poly.pdbx_strand_id
1 'polypeptide(L)' 'MTDQDDDRPPQPTDAGGAPYFHARADWHERRASVATDASTVTLHRRFARLYRARAADPLVYEYP' A
#
# COMPACT_ATOMS: atom_id res chain seq x y z
N MET A 1 6.07 -14.22 20.20
CA MET A 1 6.38 -12.79 19.96
C MET A 1 5.72 -12.46 18.64
N THR A 2 4.70 -11.59 18.66
CA THR A 2 3.64 -11.53 17.65
C THR A 2 4.08 -10.90 16.33
N ASP A 3 4.09 -11.69 15.26
CA ASP A 3 4.19 -11.29 13.84
C ASP A 3 3.08 -10.31 13.39
N GLN A 4 2.10 -10.08 14.26
CA GLN A 4 0.88 -9.31 14.01
C GLN A 4 1.12 -7.80 13.78
N ASP A 5 2.23 -7.23 14.26
CA ASP A 5 2.59 -5.84 13.96
C ASP A 5 3.15 -5.67 12.55
N ASP A 6 3.77 -6.70 11.94
CA ASP A 6 4.29 -6.64 10.57
C ASP A 6 3.16 -6.73 9.53
N ASP A 7 2.07 -7.42 9.88
CA ASP A 7 0.87 -7.54 9.04
C ASP A 7 -0.01 -6.29 9.08
N ARG A 8 0.16 -5.40 10.07
CA ARG A 8 -0.69 -4.21 10.18
C ARG A 8 -0.42 -3.28 9.00
N PRO A 9 -1.47 -2.92 8.23
CA PRO A 9 -1.27 -2.02 7.12
C PRO A 9 -0.91 -0.62 7.66
N PRO A 10 -0.08 0.14 6.92
CA PRO A 10 0.31 1.48 7.34
C PRO A 10 -0.92 2.37 7.44
N GLN A 11 -0.95 3.21 8.46
CA GLN A 11 -2.05 4.12 8.73
C GLN A 11 -1.83 5.44 7.99
N PRO A 12 -2.88 6.05 7.43
CA PRO A 12 -2.79 7.39 6.91
C PRO A 12 -2.51 8.33 8.08
N THR A 13 -1.35 8.99 8.06
CA THR A 13 -1.08 10.13 8.94
C THR A 13 -1.78 11.37 8.35
N ASP A 14 -2.07 12.39 9.16
CA ASP A 14 -2.63 13.67 8.67
C ASP A 14 -1.83 14.31 7.52
N ALA A 15 -0.55 13.94 7.38
CA ALA A 15 0.28 14.36 6.26
C ALA A 15 -0.02 13.68 4.91
N GLY A 16 -0.95 12.71 4.84
CA GLY A 16 -1.66 12.22 3.64
C GLY A 16 -0.87 12.02 2.34
N GLY A 17 0.45 11.83 2.41
CA GLY A 17 1.34 12.14 1.29
C GLY A 17 1.97 10.92 0.62
N ALA A 18 2.87 11.19 -0.33
CA ALA A 18 3.65 10.18 -1.06
C ALA A 18 4.27 9.08 -0.16
N PRO A 19 4.81 9.38 1.06
CA PRO A 19 5.35 8.34 1.95
C PRO A 19 4.31 7.31 2.40
N TYR A 20 3.07 7.73 2.68
CA TYR A 20 1.99 6.81 3.03
C TYR A 20 1.67 5.88 1.86
N PHE A 21 1.56 6.43 0.65
CA PHE A 21 1.27 5.64 -0.54
C PHE A 21 2.41 4.66 -0.88
N HIS A 22 3.68 5.05 -0.71
CA HIS A 22 4.82 4.13 -0.83
C HIS A 22 4.73 2.99 0.19
N ALA A 23 4.55 3.31 1.47
CA ALA A 23 4.45 2.29 2.52
C ALA A 23 3.27 1.33 2.27
N ARG A 24 2.12 1.86 1.81
CA ARG A 24 0.93 1.06 1.51
C ARG A 24 1.15 0.14 0.31
N ALA A 25 1.87 0.61 -0.70
CA ALA A 25 2.23 -0.21 -1.85
C ALA A 25 3.12 -1.40 -1.43
N ASP A 26 4.14 -1.14 -0.62
CA ASP A 26 5.08 -2.18 -0.18
C ASP A 26 4.41 -3.19 0.75
N TRP A 27 3.49 -2.75 1.62
CA TRP A 27 2.66 -3.65 2.42
C TRP A 27 1.87 -4.62 1.53
N HIS A 28 1.24 -4.12 0.47
CA HIS A 28 0.54 -4.97 -0.48
C HIS A 28 1.47 -5.93 -1.24
N GLU A 29 2.69 -5.55 -1.59
CA GLU A 29 3.66 -6.47 -2.22
C GLU A 29 4.04 -7.61 -1.26
N ARG A 30 4.29 -7.30 0.02
CA ARG A 30 4.55 -8.33 1.04
C ARG A 30 3.37 -9.29 1.17
N ARG A 31 2.13 -8.78 1.29
CA ARG A 31 0.93 -9.61 1.36
C ARG A 31 0.75 -10.50 0.13
N ALA A 32 1.09 -10.01 -1.06
CA ALA A 32 1.07 -10.83 -2.27
C ALA A 32 2.09 -11.98 -2.25
N SER A 33 3.24 -11.81 -1.57
CA SER A 33 4.27 -12.86 -1.46
C SER A 33 3.91 -14.00 -0.51
N VAL A 34 3.05 -13.74 0.48
CA VAL A 34 2.63 -14.74 1.48
C VAL A 34 1.21 -15.28 1.26
N ALA A 35 0.49 -14.76 0.26
CA ALA A 35 -0.86 -15.22 -0.06
C ALA A 35 -0.86 -16.61 -0.71
N THR A 36 -1.79 -17.47 -0.28
CA THR A 36 -1.93 -18.86 -0.74
C THR A 36 -2.69 -19.00 -2.05
N ASP A 37 -3.56 -18.04 -2.37
CA ASP A 37 -4.49 -18.12 -3.49
C ASP A 37 -4.18 -17.09 -4.58
N ALA A 38 -4.24 -17.52 -5.83
CA ALA A 38 -3.91 -16.69 -6.99
C ALA A 38 -4.77 -15.41 -7.11
N SER A 39 -6.03 -15.47 -6.66
CA SER A 39 -6.93 -14.31 -6.62
C SER A 39 -6.44 -13.25 -5.62
N THR A 40 -6.04 -13.67 -4.42
CA THR A 40 -5.51 -12.80 -3.36
C THR A 40 -4.15 -12.21 -3.74
N VAL A 41 -3.27 -13.02 -4.35
CA VAL A 41 -2.01 -12.53 -4.94
C VAL A 41 -2.28 -11.42 -5.96
N THR A 42 -3.21 -11.66 -6.87
CA THR A 42 -3.57 -10.70 -7.93
C THR A 42 -4.16 -9.42 -7.36
N LEU A 43 -5.05 -9.54 -6.36
CA LEU A 43 -5.66 -8.40 -5.67
C LEU A 43 -4.59 -7.50 -5.04
N HIS A 44 -3.69 -8.09 -4.24
CA HIS A 44 -2.64 -7.32 -3.58
C HIS A 44 -1.66 -6.69 -4.57
N ARG A 45 -1.26 -7.38 -5.64
CA ARG A 45 -0.42 -6.79 -6.70
C ARG A 45 -1.10 -5.61 -7.41
N ARG A 46 -2.42 -5.67 -7.63
CA ARG A 46 -3.16 -4.55 -8.22
C ARG A 46 -3.14 -3.32 -7.31
N PHE A 47 -3.40 -3.50 -6.01
CA PHE A 47 -3.34 -2.40 -5.06
C PHE A 47 -1.93 -1.83 -4.90
N ALA A 48 -0.89 -2.67 -4.87
CA ALA A 48 0.48 -2.20 -4.85
C ALA A 48 0.80 -1.24 -6.01
N ARG A 49 0.38 -1.61 -7.23
CA ARG A 49 0.54 -0.76 -8.42
C ARG A 49 -0.24 0.54 -8.30
N LEU A 50 -1.49 0.48 -7.85
CA LEU A 50 -2.33 1.67 -7.66
C LEU A 50 -1.70 2.66 -6.68
N TYR A 51 -1.19 2.16 -5.55
CA TYR A 51 -0.56 3.01 -4.55
C TYR A 51 0.81 3.55 -5.01
N ARG A 52 1.62 2.79 -5.77
CA ARG A 52 2.84 3.35 -6.38
C ARG A 52 2.54 4.46 -7.39
N ALA A 53 1.52 4.27 -8.24
CA ALA A 53 1.10 5.31 -9.16
C ALA A 53 0.65 6.57 -8.41
N ARG A 54 -0.12 6.40 -7.33
CA ARG A 54 -0.57 7.49 -6.48
C ARG A 54 0.57 8.22 -5.76
N ALA A 55 1.62 7.50 -5.37
CA ALA A 55 2.82 8.08 -4.75
C ALA A 55 3.67 8.89 -5.75
N ALA A 56 3.65 8.49 -7.03
CA ALA A 56 4.38 9.14 -8.11
C ALA A 56 3.65 10.37 -8.69
N ASP A 57 2.38 10.58 -8.34
CA ASP A 57 1.58 11.70 -8.81
C ASP A 57 1.51 12.81 -7.73
N PRO A 58 2.32 13.88 -7.84
CA PRO A 58 2.32 14.99 -6.90
C PRO A 58 1.10 15.91 -7.04
N LEU A 59 0.21 15.73 -8.03
CA LEU A 59 -0.79 16.73 -8.41
C LEU A 59 -2.18 16.58 -7.78
N VAL A 60 -2.39 15.66 -6.83
CA VAL A 60 -3.75 15.39 -6.33
C VAL A 60 -4.05 16.01 -4.96
N TYR A 61 -3.40 17.13 -4.61
CA TYR A 61 -3.77 17.95 -3.45
C TYR A 61 -3.63 19.45 -3.72
N GLU A 62 -4.15 19.92 -4.86
CA GLU A 62 -4.71 21.26 -4.94
C GLU A 62 -6.14 21.12 -5.47
N TYR A 63 -7.10 21.07 -4.55
CA TYR A 63 -8.47 21.43 -4.88
C TYR A 63 -8.63 22.92 -4.52
N PRO A 64 -9.12 23.79 -5.43
CA PRO A 64 -9.34 25.19 -5.15
C PRO A 64 -10.40 25.43 -4.07
#